data_AF-A0A9X2KAL5-F1
#
_entry.id   AF-A0A9X2KAL5-F1
#
_cell.length_a   1.000
_cell.length_b   1.000
_cell.length_c   1.000
_cell.angle_alpha   90.00
_cell.angle_beta   90.00
_cell.angle_gamma   90.00
#
_symmetry.space_group_name_H-M   'P 1'
#
loop_
_entity.id
_entity.type
_entity.pdbx_description
1 polymer ?
#
loop_
_entity_poly.entity_id
_entity_poly.type
_entity_poly.pdbx_seq_one_letter_code
_entity_poly.pdbx_strand_id
1 'polypeptide(L)'
;MTDRITCPECGGRRGQQVGGLFLACQFCGGQGTVGGNNEPAERGCDDRPPPPPPPAWEHKVWSDPWISQTIGCRYCLGSRKVSHVDEEAGTLVTVPCRCAHAENANEPSPDP
;
A
#
# COMPACT_ATOMS: atom_id res chain seq x y z
N MET A 1 -16.97 23.21 16.99
CA MET A 1 -16.37 23.12 15.64
C MET A 1 -14.92 23.53 15.78
N THR A 2 -14.01 22.59 15.62
CA THR A 2 -12.56 22.82 15.74
C THR A 2 -12.02 23.36 14.43
N ASP A 3 -11.11 24.33 14.50
CA ASP A 3 -10.51 24.95 13.31
C ASP A 3 -9.72 23.92 12.49
N ARG A 4 -9.83 24.00 11.17
CA ARG A 4 -9.07 23.15 10.26
C ARG A 4 -7.61 23.58 10.26
N ILE A 5 -6.72 22.66 10.63
CA ILE A 5 -5.29 22.86 10.56
C ILE A 5 -4.69 22.07 9.40
N THR A 6 -3.52 22.50 8.92
CA THR A 6 -2.74 21.72 7.96
C THR A 6 -2.37 20.37 8.56
N CYS A 7 -2.50 19.29 7.78
CA CYS A 7 -2.18 17.95 8.26
C CYS A 7 -0.71 17.87 8.70
N PRO A 8 -0.42 17.54 9.97
CA PRO A 8 0.95 17.53 10.50
C PRO A 8 1.80 16.42 9.87
N GLU A 9 1.20 15.29 9.49
CA GLU A 9 1.91 14.13 8.93
C GLU A 9 2.39 14.36 7.50
N CYS A 10 1.50 14.83 6.61
CA CYS A 10 1.88 15.07 5.22
C CYS A 10 2.28 16.53 4.92
N GLY A 11 2.20 17.45 5.90
CA GLY A 11 2.45 18.87 5.69
C GLY A 11 1.57 19.48 4.61
N GLY A 12 0.30 19.04 4.52
CA GLY A 12 -0.63 19.49 3.49
C GLY A 12 -0.46 18.87 2.10
N ARG A 13 0.54 18.01 1.89
CA ARG A 13 0.80 17.37 0.58
C ARG A 13 -0.23 16.31 0.17
N ARG A 14 -1.17 15.99 1.07
CA ARG A 14 -2.28 15.04 0.86
C ARG A 14 -1.85 13.58 0.69
N GLY A 15 -0.59 13.30 0.35
CA GLY A 15 -0.09 11.95 0.12
C GLY A 15 1.27 11.96 -0.56
N GLN A 16 1.62 10.81 -1.13
CA GLN A 16 2.86 10.61 -1.88
C GLN A 16 2.56 10.02 -3.26
N GLN A 17 3.21 10.59 -4.29
CA GLN A 17 3.19 10.00 -5.63
C GLN A 17 4.28 8.93 -5.73
N VAL A 18 3.91 7.74 -6.20
CA VAL A 18 4.82 6.62 -6.48
C VAL A 18 4.55 6.14 -7.91
N GLY A 19 5.37 6.60 -8.86
CA GLY A 19 5.10 6.40 -10.28
C GLY A 19 3.76 7.00 -10.69
N GLY A 20 2.88 6.20 -11.30
CA GLY A 20 1.50 6.61 -11.65
C GLY A 20 0.50 6.57 -10.49
N LEU A 21 0.90 6.06 -9.32
CA LEU A 21 0.00 5.85 -8.18
C LEU A 21 0.10 7.01 -7.18
N PHE A 22 -1.06 7.48 -6.69
CA PHE A 22 -1.13 8.42 -5.58
C PHE A 22 -1.54 7.70 -4.29
N LEU A 23 -0.63 7.65 -3.32
CA LEU A 23 -0.87 7.07 -2.00
C LEU A 23 -1.33 8.16 -1.05
N ALA A 24 -2.62 8.19 -0.74
CA ALA A 24 -3.20 9.17 0.18
C ALA A 24 -2.58 9.05 1.59
N CYS A 25 -2.32 10.19 2.23
CA CYS A 25 -1.87 10.23 3.63
C CYS A 25 -2.94 9.59 4.53
N GLN A 26 -2.58 8.53 5.24
CA GLN A 26 -3.52 7.79 6.09
C GLN A 26 -4.10 8.66 7.22
N PHE A 27 -3.29 9.58 7.74
CA PHE A 27 -3.70 10.47 8.82
C PHE A 27 -4.82 11.42 8.42
N CYS A 28 -4.69 12.16 7.31
CA CYS A 28 -5.76 13.08 6.84
C CYS A 28 -6.68 12.48 5.77
N GLY A 29 -6.48 11.21 5.38
CA GLY A 29 -7.25 10.53 4.35
C GLY A 29 -7.17 11.20 2.96
N GLY A 30 -6.07 11.87 2.63
CA GLY A 30 -5.93 12.57 1.35
C GLY A 30 -6.45 14.01 1.31
N GLN A 31 -6.92 14.55 2.44
CA GLN A 31 -7.52 15.89 2.47
C GLN A 31 -6.49 17.02 2.60
N GLY A 32 -5.33 16.75 3.20
CA GLY A 32 -4.29 17.76 3.45
C GLY A 32 -4.54 18.62 4.70
N THR A 33 -5.72 18.52 5.31
CA THR A 33 -6.09 19.21 6.56
C THR A 33 -6.72 18.24 7.55
N VAL A 34 -6.71 18.57 8.83
CA VAL A 34 -7.41 17.85 9.92
C VAL A 34 -8.18 18.84 10.79
N GLY A 35 -9.32 18.42 11.38
CA GLY A 35 -10.22 19.27 12.18
C GLY A 35 -11.68 19.27 11.69
N GLY A 36 -12.62 19.66 12.54
CA GLY A 36 -14.06 19.51 12.31
C GLY A 36 -14.46 18.03 12.31
N ASN A 37 -15.27 17.58 11.35
CA ASN A 37 -15.69 16.16 11.22
C ASN A 37 -14.57 15.21 10.71
N ASN A 38 -13.31 15.66 10.69
CA ASN A 38 -12.16 14.88 10.25
C ASN A 38 -11.05 14.93 11.30
N GLU A 39 -11.44 14.76 12.56
CA GLU A 39 -10.50 14.58 13.65
C GLU A 39 -10.07 13.11 13.74
N PRO A 40 -8.75 12.83 13.83
CA PRO A 40 -8.25 11.46 13.98
C PRO A 40 -8.83 10.76 15.22
N ALA A 41 -9.15 11.51 16.27
CA ALA A 41 -9.75 11.00 17.50
C ALA A 41 -11.19 10.49 17.30
N GLU A 42 -11.91 10.97 16.29
CA GLU A 42 -13.28 10.51 15.98
C GLU A 42 -13.30 9.29 15.04
N ARG A 43 -12.16 8.98 14.39
CA ARG A 43 -12.00 7.78 13.57
C ARG A 43 -11.78 6.56 14.45
N GLY A 44 -12.88 6.04 15.01
CA GLY A 44 -12.87 4.81 15.80
C GLY A 44 -13.38 4.98 17.23
N CYS A 45 -14.38 5.84 17.47
CA CYS A 45 -15.08 5.93 18.76
C CYS A 45 -15.85 4.65 19.16
N ASP A 46 -15.70 3.55 18.45
CA ASP A 46 -16.02 2.22 18.97
C ASP A 46 -14.78 1.74 19.74
N ASP A 47 -14.89 1.46 21.05
CA ASP A 47 -13.82 0.93 21.93
C ASP A 47 -13.17 -0.39 21.46
N ARG A 48 -13.49 -0.84 20.25
CA ARG A 48 -12.96 -2.03 19.63
C ARG A 48 -11.90 -1.62 18.60
N PRO A 49 -10.65 -2.10 18.72
CA PRO A 49 -9.65 -1.84 17.68
C PRO A 49 -10.19 -2.32 16.34
N PRO A 50 -10.02 -1.53 15.26
CA PRO A 50 -10.46 -1.96 13.94
C PRO A 50 -9.76 -3.27 13.57
N PRO A 51 -10.44 -4.17 12.82
CA PRO A 51 -9.78 -5.38 12.34
C PRO A 51 -8.53 -4.99 11.53
N PRO A 52 -7.48 -5.82 11.56
CA PRO A 52 -6.29 -5.56 10.77
C PRO A 52 -6.69 -5.40 9.29
N PRO A 53 -6.12 -4.42 8.58
CA PRO A 53 -6.41 -4.25 7.17
C PRO A 53 -6.01 -5.54 6.41
N PRO A 54 -6.75 -5.92 5.36
CA PRO A 54 -6.35 -7.03 4.53
C PRO A 54 -4.97 -6.74 3.92
N PRO A 55 -4.18 -7.77 3.64
CA PRO A 55 -2.91 -7.57 2.98
C PRO A 55 -3.12 -6.90 1.60
N ALA A 56 -2.13 -6.14 1.14
CA ALA A 56 -2.26 -5.31 -0.05
C ALA A 56 -2.72 -6.09 -1.30
N TRP A 57 -2.33 -7.37 -1.44
CA TRP A 57 -2.72 -8.23 -2.57
C TRP A 57 -4.18 -8.68 -2.57
N GLU A 58 -4.90 -8.54 -1.44
CA GLU A 58 -6.33 -8.84 -1.28
C GLU A 58 -7.21 -7.58 -1.32
N HIS A 59 -6.60 -6.40 -1.42
CA HIS A 59 -7.34 -5.15 -1.38
C HIS A 59 -8.27 -5.00 -2.60
N LYS A 60 -9.52 -4.58 -2.39
CA LYS A 60 -10.56 -4.42 -3.44
C LYS A 60 -10.16 -3.52 -4.63
N VAL A 61 -9.11 -2.73 -4.46
CA VAL A 61 -8.53 -1.89 -5.52
C VAL A 61 -8.13 -2.70 -6.75
N TRP A 62 -7.84 -3.99 -6.61
CA TRP A 62 -7.52 -4.88 -7.73
C TRP A 62 -8.71 -5.15 -8.66
N SER A 63 -9.93 -4.87 -8.23
CA SER A 63 -11.11 -4.90 -9.09
C SER A 63 -11.18 -3.70 -10.04
N ASP A 64 -10.35 -2.67 -9.83
CA ASP A 64 -10.24 -1.53 -10.73
C ASP A 64 -9.44 -1.91 -12.00
N PRO A 65 -10.03 -1.77 -13.21
CA PRO A 65 -9.35 -2.12 -14.44
C PRO A 65 -8.07 -1.31 -14.72
N TRP A 66 -8.02 -0.04 -14.31
CA TRP A 66 -6.85 0.81 -14.52
C TRP A 66 -5.69 0.36 -13.63
N ILE A 67 -5.97 0.03 -12.38
CA ILE A 67 -4.95 -0.37 -11.41
C ILE A 67 -4.42 -1.77 -11.73
N SER A 68 -5.31 -2.71 -12.06
CA SER A 68 -4.92 -4.07 -12.46
C SER A 68 -4.09 -4.09 -13.76
N GLN A 69 -4.32 -3.16 -14.68
CA GLN A 69 -3.51 -3.00 -15.89
C GLN A 69 -2.16 -2.31 -15.62
N THR A 70 -2.13 -1.31 -14.73
CA THR A 70 -0.91 -0.54 -14.44
C THR A 70 0.10 -1.34 -13.62
N ILE A 71 -0.37 -2.18 -12.70
CA ILE A 71 0.50 -2.95 -11.80
C ILE A 71 0.43 -4.44 -12.17
N GLY A 72 1.41 -4.88 -12.96
CA GLY A 72 1.42 -6.24 -13.56
C GLY A 72 1.46 -7.41 -12.56
N CYS A 73 1.78 -7.18 -11.28
CA CYS A 73 1.70 -8.21 -10.25
C CYS A 73 1.19 -7.65 -8.93
N ARG A 74 0.04 -8.16 -8.47
CA ARG A 74 -0.59 -7.76 -7.19
C ARG A 74 0.24 -8.06 -5.94
N TYR A 75 1.19 -9.00 -6.03
CA TYR A 75 1.99 -9.45 -4.89
C TYR A 75 3.25 -8.60 -4.69
N CYS A 76 3.99 -8.33 -5.76
CA CYS A 76 5.22 -7.52 -5.67
C CYS A 76 5.02 -6.07 -6.06
N LEU A 77 3.84 -5.68 -6.54
CA LEU A 77 3.53 -4.33 -7.00
C LEU A 77 4.51 -3.83 -8.07
N GLY A 78 5.02 -4.72 -8.91
CA GLY A 78 6.03 -4.42 -9.93
C GLY A 78 7.49 -4.41 -9.45
N SER A 79 7.75 -4.52 -8.14
CA SER A 79 9.12 -4.56 -7.59
C SER A 79 9.87 -5.87 -7.86
N ARG A 80 9.16 -6.90 -8.33
CA ARG A 80 9.65 -8.28 -8.55
C ARG A 80 10.22 -8.97 -7.31
N LYS A 81 10.06 -8.36 -6.13
CA LYS A 81 10.46 -8.90 -4.83
C LYS A 81 9.28 -8.83 -3.87
N VAL A 82 9.26 -9.70 -2.87
CA VAL A 82 8.31 -9.64 -1.76
C VAL A 82 9.13 -9.63 -0.49
N SER A 83 8.81 -8.69 0.40
CA SER A 83 9.43 -8.61 1.72
C SER A 83 8.42 -9.05 2.77
N HIS A 84 8.89 -9.84 3.73
CA HIS A 84 8.14 -10.29 4.89
C HIS A 84 8.93 -9.91 6.14
N VAL A 85 8.23 -9.38 7.16
CA VAL A 85 8.84 -9.16 8.47
C VAL A 85 8.64 -10.43 9.29
N ASP A 86 9.74 -11.11 9.61
CA ASP A 86 9.72 -12.14 10.63
C ASP A 86 9.61 -11.45 11.99
N GLU A 87 8.42 -11.47 12.59
CA GLU A 87 8.13 -10.78 13.86
C GLU A 87 8.86 -11.42 15.05
N GLU A 88 9.12 -12.73 15.00
CA GLU A 88 9.82 -13.45 16.08
C GLU A 88 11.32 -13.13 16.06
N ALA A 89 11.92 -13.11 14.87
CA ALA A 89 13.33 -12.77 14.71
C ALA A 89 13.60 -11.26 14.63
N GLY A 90 12.56 -10.43 14.45
CA GLY A 90 12.70 -8.99 14.21
C GLY A 90 13.46 -8.66 12.92
N THR A 91 13.38 -9.52 11.90
CA THR A 91 14.16 -9.38 10.66
C THR A 91 13.27 -9.16 9.44
N LEU A 92 13.79 -8.41 8.47
CA LEU A 92 13.15 -8.25 7.16
C LEU A 92 13.76 -9.27 6.19
N VAL A 93 12.93 -10.21 5.73
CA VAL A 93 13.31 -11.22 4.74
C VAL A 93 12.76 -10.80 3.38
N THR A 94 13.62 -10.73 2.36
CA THR A 94 13.21 -10.40 0.99
C THR A 94 13.48 -11.57 0.06
N VAL A 95 12.47 -12.00 -0.68
CA VAL A 95 12.55 -13.09 -1.66
C VAL A 95 12.08 -12.64 -3.05
N PRO A 96 12.54 -13.28 -4.13
CA PRO A 96 11.98 -13.05 -5.46
C PRO A 96 10.46 -13.31 -5.50
N CYS A 97 9.73 -12.48 -6.23
CA CYS A 97 8.31 -12.73 -6.47
C CYS A 97 8.14 -13.86 -7.48
N ARG A 98 7.06 -14.65 -7.38
CA ARG A 98 6.73 -15.70 -8.36
C ARG A 98 6.69 -15.19 -9.80
N CYS A 99 6.20 -13.96 -10.02
CA CYS A 99 6.18 -13.36 -11.37
C CYS A 99 7.59 -13.07 -11.92
N ALA A 100 8.62 -12.95 -11.07
CA ALA A 100 9.98 -12.72 -11.50
C ALA A 100 10.58 -13.96 -12.21
N HIS A 101 10.07 -15.16 -11.91
CA HIS A 101 10.50 -16.41 -12.52
C HIS A 101 9.80 -16.71 -13.85
N ALA A 102 8.64 -16.11 -14.12
CA ALA A 102 7.85 -16.37 -15.32
C ALA A 102 8.53 -15.85 -16.61
N GLU A 103 9.43 -14.88 -16.51
CA GLU A 103 10.18 -14.36 -17.66
C GLU A 103 11.37 -15.24 -18.05
N ASN A 104 11.91 -16.04 -17.13
CA ASN A 104 13.06 -16.92 -17.39
C ASN A 104 12.65 -18.31 -17.89
N ALA A 105 11.36 -18.63 -17.92
CA ALA A 105 10.85 -19.90 -18.44
C ALA A 105 10.71 -19.92 -19.98
N ASN A 106 11.01 -18.80 -20.64
CA ASN A 106 10.95 -18.64 -22.10
C ASN A 106 12.34 -18.58 -22.75
N GLU A 107 13.43 -18.76 -22.00
CA GLU A 107 14.72 -19.08 -22.62
C GLU A 107 14.65 -20.53 -23.09
N PRO A 108 14.78 -20.82 -24.40
CA PRO A 108 14.95 -22.18 -24.85
C PRO A 108 16.20 -22.73 -24.17
N SER A 109 16.05 -23.85 -23.46
CA SER A 109 17.20 -24.61 -22.95
C SER A 109 18.23 -24.75 -24.07
N PRO A 110 19.52 -24.52 -23.82
CA PRO A 110 20.54 -25.01 -24.73
C PRO A 110 20.44 -26.54 -24.71
N ASP A 111 19.91 -27.10 -25.81
CA ASP A 111 19.98 -28.53 -26.10
C ASP A 111 21.47 -28.96 -26.20
N PRO A 112 21.75 -30.25 -25.96
CA PRO A 112 22.59 -30.76 -24.86
C PRO A 112 24.12 -30.68 -25.05
#